data_AF-A0A915MSG9-F1
#
_entry.id   AF-A0A915MSG9-F1
#
_cell.length_a   1.000
_cell.length_b   1.000
_cell.length_c   1.000
_cell.angle_alpha   90.00
_cell.angle_beta   90.00
_cell.angle_gamma   90.00
#
_symmetry.space_group_name_H-M   'P 1'
#
loop_
_entity.id
_entity.type
_entity.pdbx_description
1 polymer ?
#
loop_
_entity_poly.entity_id
_entity_poly.type
_entity_poly.pdbx_seq_one_letter_code
_entity_poly.pdbx_strand_id
1 'polypeptide(L)'
;MNVDPAAKWTKVGLIVYDSQVPVGATPEYLAGHYILQGLSSFLPVMALAPQPNERILDMCAAPGGKTTHIASLMKNTGVLFANDSN
;
A
#
# COMPACT_ATOMS: atom_id res chain seq x y z
N MET A 1 10.37 6.81 17.06
CA MET A 1 9.41 7.19 16.00
C MET A 1 8.06 7.31 16.67
N ASN A 2 7.37 8.44 16.54
CA ASN A 2 6.04 8.63 17.14
C ASN A 2 4.97 8.30 16.08
N VAL A 3 4.23 7.22 16.30
CA VAL A 3 3.27 6.68 15.32
C VAL A 3 1.94 6.35 15.95
N ASP A 4 0.86 6.68 15.25
CA ASP A 4 -0.51 6.33 15.64
C ASP A 4 -1.25 5.65 14.47
N PRO A 5 -2.28 4.82 14.76
CA PRO A 5 -3.22 4.37 13.74
C PRO A 5 -3.83 5.53 12.99
N ALA A 6 -3.78 5.49 11.66
CA ALA A 6 -4.15 6.63 10.83
C ALA A 6 -5.65 6.97 10.90
N ALA A 7 -6.50 5.95 10.90
CA ALA A 7 -7.94 6.11 11.03
C ALA A 7 -8.60 4.80 11.43
N LYS A 8 -9.78 4.87 12.06
CA LYS A 8 -10.55 3.70 12.51
C LYS A 8 -10.93 2.73 11.37
N TRP A 9 -10.98 3.21 10.14
CA TRP A 9 -11.40 2.43 8.97
C TRP A 9 -10.25 1.62 8.34
N THR A 10 -8.99 1.95 8.62
CA THR A 10 -7.83 1.20 8.10
C THR A 10 -7.15 0.44 9.23
N LYS A 11 -6.80 -0.83 8.98
CA LYS A 11 -6.05 -1.66 9.92
C LYS A 11 -4.53 -1.58 9.72
N VAL A 12 -4.08 -0.98 8.62
CA VAL A 12 -2.68 -1.00 8.17
C VAL A 12 -2.04 0.39 8.09
N GLY A 13 -2.85 1.46 8.08
CA GLY A 13 -2.33 2.83 7.98
C GLY A 13 -1.79 3.33 9.31
N LEU A 14 -0.57 3.86 9.29
CA LEU A 14 0.07 4.56 10.40
C LEU A 14 0.40 6.00 9.99
N ILE A 15 0.17 6.96 10.89
CA ILE A 15 0.64 8.34 10.74
C ILE A 15 1.94 8.46 11.51
N VAL A 16 2.98 8.95 10.84
CA VAL A 16 4.26 9.29 11.47
C VAL A 16 4.28 10.80 11.67
N TYR A 17 4.31 11.26 12.93
CA TYR A 17 4.37 12.70 13.24
C TYR A 17 5.79 13.24 13.23
N ASP A 18 6.70 12.47 13.82
CA ASP A 18 8.11 12.83 13.89
C ASP A 18 9.00 11.57 13.94
N SER A 19 10.15 11.68 13.29
CA SER A 19 11.18 10.65 13.23
C SER A 19 12.55 11.28 13.05
N GLN A 20 13.48 10.96 13.96
CA GLN A 20 14.90 11.26 13.80
C GLN A 20 15.58 10.37 12.75
N VAL A 21 14.95 9.24 12.40
CA VAL A 21 15.45 8.28 11.41
C VAL A 21 14.76 8.56 10.07
N PRO A 22 15.50 8.58 8.95
CA PRO A 22 14.91 8.76 7.62
C PRO A 22 13.98 7.58 7.28
N VAL A 23 12.67 7.82 7.32
CA VAL A 23 11.62 6.80 7.09
C VAL A 23 11.65 6.18 5.69
N GLY A 24 12.28 6.83 4.71
CA GLY A 24 12.46 6.28 3.36
C GLY A 24 13.75 5.49 3.16
N ALA A 25 14.55 5.30 4.21
CA ALA A 25 15.86 4.66 4.12
C ALA A 25 16.14 3.70 5.29
N THR A 26 15.11 3.32 6.05
CA THR A 26 15.29 2.32 7.11
C THR A 26 15.44 0.92 6.50
N PRO A 27 16.13 -0.01 7.19
CA PRO A 27 16.22 -1.40 6.73
C PRO A 27 14.85 -2.03 6.45
N GLU A 28 13.83 -1.67 7.23
CA GLU A 28 12.47 -2.15 7.09
C GLU A 28 11.77 -1.61 5.83
N TYR A 29 12.03 -0.35 5.46
CA TYR A 29 11.56 0.20 4.19
C TYR A 29 12.20 -0.55 3.02
N LEU A 30 13.52 -0.76 3.07
CA LEU A 30 14.26 -1.47 2.03
C LEU A 30 13.89 -2.96 1.94
N ALA A 31 13.51 -3.57 3.06
CA ALA A 31 13.00 -4.94 3.13
C ALA A 31 11.54 -5.07 2.66
N GLY A 32 10.86 -3.95 2.37
CA GLY A 32 9.47 -3.95 1.91
C GLY A 32 8.44 -4.20 3.02
N HIS A 33 8.78 -3.98 4.29
CA HIS A 33 7.84 -4.11 5.41
C HIS A 33 6.77 -3.01 5.43
N TYR A 34 7.08 -1.84 4.90
CA TYR A 34 6.12 -0.76 4.70
C TYR A 34 6.49 0.09 3.48
N ILE A 35 5.52 0.84 2.99
CA ILE A 35 5.70 1.83 1.94
C ILE A 35 5.15 3.18 2.41
N LEU A 36 5.84 4.26 2.06
CA LEU A 36 5.38 5.62 2.33
C LEU A 36 4.28 5.98 1.32
N GLN A 37 3.08 6.29 1.82
CA GLN A 37 1.93 6.55 0.96
C GLN A 37 0.93 7.48 1.66
N GLY A 38 0.24 8.31 0.88
CA GLY A 38 -0.83 9.17 1.39
C GLY A 38 -2.08 8.37 1.76
N LEU A 39 -2.75 8.75 2.85
CA LEU A 39 -3.93 8.06 3.39
C LEU A 39 -5.10 7.97 2.38
N SER A 40 -5.28 9.00 1.54
CA SER A 40 -6.31 9.00 0.51
C SER A 40 -6.13 7.87 -0.51
N SER A 41 -4.90 7.39 -0.72
CA SER A 41 -4.64 6.31 -1.67
C SER A 41 -5.09 4.93 -1.19
N PHE A 42 -5.53 4.79 0.06
CA PHE A 42 -5.99 3.52 0.62
C PHE A 42 -7.45 3.27 0.25
N LEU A 43 -8.24 4.35 0.16
CA LEU A 43 -9.69 4.30 -0.03
C LEU A 43 -10.10 3.56 -1.32
N PRO A 44 -9.47 3.77 -2.49
CA PRO A 44 -9.86 3.06 -3.70
C PRO A 44 -9.66 1.54 -3.61
N VAL A 45 -8.54 1.11 -3.02
CA VAL A 45 -8.23 -0.33 -2.87
C VAL A 45 -9.16 -0.97 -1.84
N MET A 46 -9.46 -0.26 -0.76
CA MET A 46 -10.44 -0.73 0.22
C MET A 46 -11.85 -0.83 -0.36
N ALA A 47 -12.26 0.13 -1.19
CA ALA A 47 -13.55 0.11 -1.87
C ALA A 47 -13.63 -1.01 -2.92
N LEU A 48 -12.52 -1.28 -3.62
CA LEU A 48 -12.39 -2.41 -4.55
C LEU A 48 -12.50 -3.76 -3.83
N ALA A 49 -12.05 -3.85 -2.57
CA ALA A 49 -12.10 -5.05 -1.73
C ALA A 49 -11.58 -6.33 -2.41
N PRO A 50 -10.35 -6.32 -2.97
CA PRO A 50 -9.80 -7.43 -3.74
C PRO A 50 -9.69 -8.71 -2.90
N GLN A 51 -10.05 -9.84 -3.50
CA GLN A 51 -10.06 -11.16 -2.85
C GLN A 51 -8.95 -12.07 -3.38
N PRO A 52 -8.50 -13.05 -2.58
CA PRO A 52 -7.57 -14.08 -3.04
C PRO A 52 -8.09 -14.82 -4.28
N ASN A 53 -7.19 -15.14 -5.20
CA ASN A 53 -7.42 -15.85 -6.48
C ASN A 53 -8.17 -15.06 -7.57
N GLU A 54 -8.48 -13.78 -7.36
CA GLU A 54 -9.07 -12.93 -8.39
C GLU A 54 -8.07 -12.52 -9.48
N ARG A 55 -8.61 -12.00 -10.59
CA ARG A 55 -7.81 -11.38 -11.67
C ARG A 55 -8.13 -9.90 -11.71
N ILE A 56 -7.15 -9.06 -11.43
CA ILE A 56 -7.33 -7.61 -11.28
C ILE A 56 -6.38 -6.87 -12.24
N LEU A 57 -6.85 -5.76 -12.81
CA LEU A 57 -6.07 -4.84 -13.62
C LEU A 57 -6.00 -3.47 -12.95
N ASP A 58 -4.79 -3.03 -12.64
CA ASP A 58 -4.47 -1.65 -12.27
C ASP A 58 -3.95 -0.93 -13.52
N MET A 59 -4.80 -0.08 -14.12
CA MET A 59 -4.54 0.53 -15.43
C MET A 59 -3.56 1.71 -15.39
N CYS A 60 -3.44 2.37 -14.23
CA CYS A 60 -2.57 3.53 -13.97
C CYS A 60 -1.78 3.30 -12.68
N ALA A 61 -0.91 2.30 -12.73
CA ALA A 61 -0.25 1.72 -11.59
C ALA A 61 0.86 2.61 -11.02
N ALA A 62 1.50 3.49 -11.80
CA ALA A 62 2.63 4.28 -11.29
C ALA A 62 2.18 5.20 -10.13
N PRO A 63 2.95 5.32 -9.04
CA PRO A 63 4.27 4.71 -8.77
C PRO A 63 4.24 3.29 -8.15
N GLY A 64 3.08 2.66 -7.99
CA GLY A 64 2.94 1.26 -7.57
C GLY A 64 2.33 1.03 -6.19
N GLY A 65 2.12 2.09 -5.39
CA GLY A 65 1.65 1.94 -4.00
C GLY A 65 0.26 1.30 -3.87
N LYS A 66 -0.67 1.58 -4.79
CA LYS A 66 -2.00 0.95 -4.80
C LYS A 66 -1.92 -0.50 -5.25
N THR A 67 -1.16 -0.77 -6.29
CA THR A 67 -0.87 -2.11 -6.80
C THR A 67 -0.32 -3.01 -5.68
N THR A 68 0.65 -2.54 -4.89
CA THR A 68 1.19 -3.27 -3.74
C THR A 68 0.13 -3.55 -2.69
N HIS A 69 -0.74 -2.58 -2.40
CA HIS A 69 -1.84 -2.77 -1.45
C HIS A 69 -2.84 -3.83 -1.95
N ILE A 70 -3.16 -3.83 -3.25
CA ILE A 70 -4.01 -4.86 -3.88
C ILE A 70 -3.36 -6.24 -3.72
N ALA A 71 -2.08 -6.38 -4.10
CA ALA A 71 -1.35 -7.64 -4.01
C ALA A 71 -1.30 -8.18 -2.56
N SER A 72 -1.11 -7.30 -1.57
CA SER A 72 -1.11 -7.65 -0.16
C SER A 72 -2.44 -8.24 0.30
N LEU A 73 -3.58 -7.68 -0.14
CA LEU A 73 -4.92 -8.19 0.21
C LEU A 73 -5.22 -9.51 -0.51
N MET A 74 -4.75 -9.66 -1.75
CA MET A 74 -4.85 -10.91 -2.51
C MET A 74 -3.93 -12.02 -1.98
N LYS A 75 -3.06 -11.73 -1.01
CA LYS A 75 -2.10 -12.67 -0.42
C LYS A 75 -1.23 -13.40 -1.47
N ASN A 76 -0.81 -12.67 -2.50
CA ASN A 76 -0.02 -13.20 -3.62
C ASN A 76 -0.68 -14.40 -4.34
N THR A 77 -2.01 -14.39 -4.46
CA THR A 77 -2.76 -15.40 -5.22
C THR A 77 -3.51 -14.76 -6.39
N GLY A 78 -3.90 -15.55 -7.40
CA GLY A 78 -4.59 -15.03 -8.58
C GLY A 78 -3.66 -14.33 -9.57
N VAL A 79 -4.15 -13.28 -10.23
CA VAL A 79 -3.39 -12.51 -11.23
C VAL A 79 -3.61 -11.02 -11.01
N LEU A 80 -2.53 -10.25 -10.88
CA LEU A 80 -2.57 -8.79 -10.84
C LEU A 80 -1.78 -8.22 -12.02
N PHE A 81 -2.47 -7.53 -12.91
CA PHE A 81 -1.86 -6.76 -13.99
C PHE A 81 -1.62 -5.33 -13.49
N ALA A 82 -0.40 -4.86 -13.62
CA ALA A 82 -0.02 -3.49 -13.32
C ALA A 82 0.42 -2.84 -14.64
N ASN A 83 -0.29 -1.80 -15.05
CA ASN A 83 -0.03 -1.07 -16.28
C ASN A 83 0.08 0.42 -15.98
N ASP A 84 0.92 1.12 -16.72
CA ASP A 84 0.91 2.58 -16.79
C ASP A 84 1.19 2.97 -18.24
N SER A 85 0.59 4.06 -18.71
CA SER A 85 0.71 4.47 -20.12
C SER A 85 1.90 5.38 -20.40
N ASN A 86 2.69 5.71 -19.38
CA ASN A 86 3.80 6.66 -19.45
C ASN A 86 5.17 5.98 -19.62
#